data_AF-A0A7S3F5E6-F1
#
_entry.id   AF-A0A7S3F5E6-F1
#
_cell.length_a   1.000
_cell.length_b   1.000
_cell.length_c   1.000
_cell.angle_alpha   90.00
_cell.angle_beta   90.00
_cell.angle_gamma   90.00
#
_symmetry.space_group_name_H-M   'P 1'
#
loop_
_entity.id
_entity.type
_entity.pdbx_description
1 polymer ?
#
loop_
_entity_poly.entity_id
_entity_poly.type
_entity_poly.pdbx_seq_one_letter_code
_entity_poly.pdbx_strand_id
1 'polypeptide(L)'
;AAQGEQGREEAGPSESSSGGEAGEPAAQGAGGSADAQQQQQPPLEYVLVDTPGQIEIFTWSASGGIITELLASSFATVVCFVVDTPRCAEPTVFMSNMLYALSILYKAKLPMLLAFNKTDVTPHQFAVEWMGDFEAFHEALESDGSYQASLSRSMCLVLEEFYSGLKHVGVSAVTGEGLDGFFAAVDAAAEEYWTTYRPELEKRIEEKKEEQAKAQQREVERLKKDLSDDRRRAGAGAAEE
;
A
#
# COMPACT_ATOMS: atom_id res chain seq x y z
N ALA A 1 -68.72 22.76 -9.26
CA ALA A 1 -68.49 22.23 -10.62
C ALA A 1 -67.71 20.93 -10.43
N ALA A 2 -68.28 19.71 -10.37
CA ALA A 2 -69.24 19.07 -11.31
C ALA A 2 -68.67 19.18 -12.74
N GLN A 3 -68.32 18.13 -13.51
CA GLN A 3 -68.67 16.70 -13.65
C GLN A 3 -67.45 16.01 -14.35
N GLY A 4 -67.24 14.70 -14.51
CA GLY A 4 -67.93 13.41 -14.29
C GLY A 4 -66.90 12.28 -14.60
N GLU A 5 -66.88 11.12 -13.92
CA GLU A 5 -67.71 9.91 -14.17
C GLU A 5 -67.52 9.35 -15.61
N GLN A 6 -67.27 8.07 -15.95
CA GLN A 6 -67.41 6.69 -15.41
C GLN A 6 -66.49 5.80 -16.32
N GLY A 7 -66.18 4.51 -16.14
CA GLY A 7 -66.68 3.39 -15.32
C GLY A 7 -65.68 2.20 -15.42
N ARG A 8 -65.57 1.36 -14.37
CA ARG A 8 -66.22 0.02 -14.17
C ARG A 8 -65.66 -1.10 -15.06
N GLU A 9 -64.90 -2.02 -14.45
CA GLU A 9 -65.30 -3.40 -14.05
C GLU A 9 -65.42 -4.37 -15.25
N GLU A 10 -64.64 -5.44 -15.26
CA GLU A 10 -65.20 -6.80 -15.09
C GLU A 10 -64.10 -7.87 -14.94
N ALA A 11 -64.47 -8.90 -14.17
CA ALA A 11 -63.66 -10.04 -13.77
C ALA A 11 -64.20 -11.34 -14.40
N GLY A 12 -63.26 -12.22 -14.77
CA GLY A 12 -63.42 -13.68 -14.90
C GLY A 12 -64.18 -14.21 -16.13
N PRO A 13 -64.31 -15.55 -16.32
CA PRO A 13 -63.73 -16.64 -15.52
C PRO A 13 -63.20 -17.84 -16.37
N SER A 14 -62.99 -18.97 -15.69
CA SER A 14 -62.99 -20.38 -16.17
C SER A 14 -61.69 -20.98 -16.72
N GLU A 15 -61.37 -22.25 -16.52
CA GLU A 15 -61.57 -23.26 -15.45
C GLU A 15 -60.85 -24.53 -15.93
N SER A 16 -60.80 -25.53 -15.04
CA SER A 16 -60.48 -26.96 -15.24
C SER A 16 -59.03 -27.34 -14.94
N SER A 17 -58.70 -27.91 -13.78
CA SER A 17 -59.22 -29.10 -13.05
C SER A 17 -58.80 -30.44 -13.66
N SER A 18 -57.84 -31.10 -13.03
CA SER A 18 -57.85 -32.52 -12.61
C SER A 18 -56.49 -32.78 -11.96
N GLY A 19 -56.34 -33.43 -10.81
CA GLY A 19 -57.28 -34.17 -9.97
C GLY A 19 -56.50 -35.29 -9.30
N GLY A 20 -56.53 -35.35 -7.96
CA GLY A 20 -56.19 -36.53 -7.14
C GLY A 20 -54.72 -36.65 -6.72
N GLU A 21 -54.37 -37.04 -5.50
CA GLU A 21 -55.12 -37.36 -4.29
C GLU A 21 -54.10 -37.48 -3.13
N ALA A 22 -54.61 -37.44 -1.89
CA ALA A 22 -53.86 -37.27 -0.66
C ALA A 22 -52.94 -38.45 -0.24
N GLY A 23 -51.93 -38.15 0.58
CA GLY A 23 -51.23 -39.15 1.39
C GLY A 23 -49.93 -38.65 2.06
N GLU A 24 -50.04 -38.11 3.27
CA GLU A 24 -49.03 -38.38 4.33
C GLU A 24 -49.54 -39.59 5.13
N PRO A 25 -48.71 -40.38 5.86
CA PRO A 25 -47.39 -40.04 6.40
C PRO A 25 -46.33 -41.18 6.27
N ALA A 26 -45.07 -40.91 6.60
CA ALA A 26 -44.22 -41.75 7.49
C ALA A 26 -42.72 -41.43 7.34
N ALA A 27 -42.06 -41.31 8.49
CA ALA A 27 -40.64 -41.17 8.65
C ALA A 27 -39.83 -42.32 8.02
N GLN A 28 -38.70 -41.99 7.40
CA GLN A 28 -37.53 -42.86 7.32
C GLN A 28 -36.29 -41.97 7.15
N GLY A 29 -35.43 -41.99 8.17
CA GLY A 29 -34.11 -41.40 8.08
C GLY A 29 -33.24 -42.19 7.11
N ALA A 30 -32.52 -41.48 6.27
CA ALA A 30 -31.30 -41.95 5.65
C ALA A 30 -30.35 -40.76 5.59
N GLY A 31 -29.24 -40.86 6.31
CA GLY A 31 -28.21 -39.83 6.36
C GLY A 31 -27.68 -39.54 4.97
N GLY A 32 -28.00 -38.37 4.45
CA GLY A 32 -27.16 -37.68 3.49
C GLY A 32 -26.32 -36.70 4.29
N SER A 33 -25.03 -36.99 4.44
CA SER A 33 -24.03 -35.99 4.82
C SER A 33 -24.25 -34.79 3.91
N ALA A 34 -24.71 -33.69 4.48
CA ALA A 34 -24.62 -32.39 3.85
C ALA A 34 -23.12 -32.09 3.74
N ASP A 35 -22.51 -32.58 2.66
CA ASP A 35 -21.27 -32.05 2.14
C ASP A 35 -21.60 -30.60 1.76
N ALA A 36 -21.47 -29.72 2.76
CA ALA A 36 -21.43 -28.30 2.57
C ALA A 36 -20.30 -28.06 1.58
N GLN A 37 -20.67 -27.83 0.32
CA GLN A 37 -19.76 -27.36 -0.71
C GLN A 37 -19.15 -26.07 -0.17
N GLN A 38 -17.97 -26.18 0.43
CA GLN A 38 -17.11 -25.05 0.69
C GLN A 38 -16.81 -24.46 -0.67
N GLN A 39 -17.55 -23.42 -1.04
CA GLN A 39 -17.16 -22.53 -2.12
C GLN A 39 -15.77 -22.04 -1.75
N GLN A 40 -14.75 -22.63 -2.36
CA GLN A 40 -13.38 -22.15 -2.25
C GLN A 40 -13.43 -20.72 -2.75
N GLN A 41 -13.26 -19.77 -1.83
CA GLN A 41 -13.19 -18.38 -2.22
C GLN A 41 -12.01 -18.25 -3.18
N PRO A 42 -12.16 -17.46 -4.26
CA PRO A 42 -11.06 -17.23 -5.17
C PRO A 42 -9.85 -16.72 -4.39
N PRO A 43 -8.62 -17.09 -4.82
CA PRO A 43 -7.42 -16.63 -4.15
C PRO A 43 -7.40 -15.10 -4.10
N LEU A 44 -7.03 -14.56 -2.94
CA LEU A 44 -6.95 -13.11 -2.73
C LEU A 44 -5.75 -12.56 -3.52
N GLU A 45 -6.02 -11.75 -4.54
CA GLU A 45 -4.98 -11.17 -5.40
C GLU A 45 -4.38 -9.88 -4.80
N TYR A 46 -5.23 -9.00 -4.26
CA TYR A 46 -4.80 -7.71 -3.71
C TYR A 46 -5.35 -7.46 -2.30
N VAL A 47 -4.54 -6.78 -1.49
CA VAL A 47 -4.93 -6.23 -0.19
C VAL A 47 -4.79 -4.72 -0.27
N LEU A 48 -5.90 -4.00 -0.18
CA LEU A 48 -5.91 -2.54 -0.12
C LEU A 48 -5.93 -2.10 1.34
N VAL A 49 -4.92 -1.32 1.74
CA VAL A 49 -4.82 -0.77 3.09
C VAL A 49 -5.07 0.73 3.02
N ASP A 50 -6.21 1.15 3.55
CA ASP A 50 -6.51 2.57 3.70
C ASP A 50 -5.79 3.14 4.92
N THR A 51 -5.21 4.33 4.76
CA THR A 51 -4.41 4.98 5.81
C THR A 51 -5.16 6.18 6.37
N PRO A 52 -4.86 6.65 7.60
CA PRO A 52 -5.45 7.87 8.14
C PRO A 52 -5.34 9.04 7.16
N GLY A 53 -6.39 9.87 7.06
CA GLY A 53 -6.43 11.00 6.13
C GLY A 53 -5.37 12.09 6.37
N GLN A 54 -4.78 12.14 7.56
CA GLN A 54 -3.56 12.91 7.82
C GLN A 54 -2.34 12.02 7.63
N ILE A 55 -1.66 12.20 6.51
CA ILE A 55 -0.55 11.36 6.08
C ILE A 55 0.59 11.31 7.12
N GLU A 56 0.82 12.40 7.86
CA GLU A 56 1.87 12.46 8.89
C GLU A 56 1.64 11.48 10.04
N ILE A 57 0.37 11.23 10.39
CA ILE A 57 0.00 10.29 11.46
C ILE A 57 0.47 8.88 11.07
N PHE A 58 0.41 8.53 9.79
CA PHE A 58 0.86 7.23 9.33
C PHE A 58 2.37 7.22 9.09
N THR A 59 2.89 8.15 8.28
CA THR A 59 4.26 8.08 7.79
C THR A 59 5.30 8.38 8.87
N TRP A 60 5.00 9.25 9.84
CA TRP A 60 5.95 9.65 10.89
C TRP A 60 5.72 8.98 12.24
N SER A 61 4.63 8.21 12.41
CA SER A 61 4.41 7.47 13.64
C SER A 61 5.22 6.17 13.70
N ALA A 62 5.61 5.79 14.92
CA ALA A 62 6.20 4.48 15.16
C ALA A 62 5.25 3.34 14.77
N SER A 63 3.95 3.50 15.04
CA SER A 63 2.93 2.52 14.66
C SER A 63 2.79 2.34 13.16
N GLY A 64 2.78 3.41 12.37
CA GLY A 64 2.69 3.31 10.91
C GLY A 64 3.95 2.68 10.30
N GLY A 65 5.13 2.99 10.86
CA GLY A 65 6.38 2.31 10.53
C GLY A 65 6.30 0.80 10.78
N ILE A 66 5.88 0.39 11.99
CA ILE A 66 5.73 -1.04 12.34
C ILE A 66 4.73 -1.74 11.42
N ILE A 67 3.56 -1.14 11.16
CA ILE A 67 2.55 -1.72 10.27
C ILE A 67 3.13 -1.91 8.87
N THR A 68 3.81 -0.88 8.35
CA THR A 68 4.42 -0.93 7.02
C THR A 68 5.50 -2.02 6.93
N GLU A 69 6.35 -2.15 7.95
CA GLU A 69 7.39 -3.19 8.01
C GLU A 69 6.80 -4.61 8.12
N LEU A 70 5.72 -4.78 8.88
CA LEU A 70 5.04 -6.08 9.00
C LEU A 70 4.40 -6.51 7.68
N LEU A 71 3.75 -5.59 6.98
CA LEU A 71 3.20 -5.85 5.63
C LEU A 71 4.33 -6.14 4.65
N ALA A 72 5.35 -5.29 4.63
CA ALA A 72 6.50 -5.41 3.74
C ALA A 72 7.36 -6.64 4.00
N SER A 73 7.31 -7.27 5.17
CA SER A 73 8.03 -8.53 5.41
C SER A 73 7.21 -9.76 5.00
N SER A 74 5.88 -9.63 4.97
CA SER A 74 4.96 -10.74 4.72
C SER A 74 4.49 -10.81 3.26
N PHE A 75 4.33 -9.66 2.59
CA PHE A 75 3.72 -9.54 1.27
C PHE A 75 4.48 -8.55 0.39
N ALA A 76 4.37 -8.72 -0.94
CA ALA A 76 4.79 -7.69 -1.89
C ALA A 76 3.97 -6.41 -1.65
N THR A 77 4.63 -5.40 -1.08
CA THR A 77 3.98 -4.18 -0.61
C THR A 77 4.42 -3.00 -1.48
N VAL A 78 3.45 -2.32 -2.07
CA VAL A 78 3.65 -1.13 -2.90
C VAL A 78 3.00 0.06 -2.20
N VAL A 79 3.72 1.18 -2.09
CA VAL A 79 3.18 2.42 -1.54
C VAL A 79 2.50 3.20 -2.67
N CYS A 80 1.18 3.32 -2.61
CA CYS A 80 0.43 4.19 -3.51
C CYS A 80 0.38 5.61 -2.92
N PHE A 81 1.08 6.55 -3.54
CA PHE A 81 1.03 7.96 -3.17
C PHE A 81 0.02 8.68 -4.06
N VAL A 82 -1.15 8.99 -3.49
CA VAL A 82 -2.27 9.60 -4.20
C VAL A 82 -2.10 11.12 -4.26
N VAL A 83 -2.01 11.65 -5.47
CA VAL A 83 -1.83 13.08 -5.75
C VAL A 83 -3.17 13.70 -6.13
N ASP A 84 -3.51 14.84 -5.53
CA ASP A 84 -4.66 15.65 -5.93
C ASP A 84 -4.30 16.50 -7.17
N THR A 85 -4.56 15.97 -8.36
CA THR A 85 -4.10 16.55 -9.63
C THR A 85 -4.52 18.01 -9.83
N PRO A 86 -5.79 18.40 -9.62
CA PRO A 86 -6.20 19.80 -9.75
C PRO A 86 -5.45 20.77 -8.85
N ARG A 87 -5.02 20.34 -7.65
CA ARG A 87 -4.24 21.18 -6.72
C ARG A 87 -2.76 21.24 -7.06
N CYS A 88 -2.25 20.27 -7.81
CA CYS A 88 -0.86 20.20 -8.22
C CYS A 88 -0.60 20.86 -9.57
N ALA A 89 -1.59 21.50 -10.19
CA ALA A 89 -1.39 22.28 -11.41
C ALA A 89 -0.50 23.52 -11.21
N GLU A 90 -0.29 23.95 -9.96
CA GLU A 90 0.68 24.97 -9.60
C GLU A 90 2.08 24.35 -9.43
N PRO A 91 3.12 24.79 -10.17
CA PRO A 91 4.45 24.17 -10.15
C PRO A 91 5.08 24.08 -8.76
N THR A 92 4.92 25.13 -7.95
CA THR A 92 5.43 25.18 -6.57
C THR A 92 4.78 24.13 -5.67
N VAL A 93 3.48 23.88 -5.85
CA VAL A 93 2.72 22.85 -5.12
C VAL A 93 3.11 21.45 -5.61
N PHE A 94 3.30 21.27 -6.91
CA PHE A 94 3.80 20.02 -7.47
C PHE A 94 5.17 19.65 -6.90
N MET A 95 6.13 20.59 -6.94
CA MET A 95 7.48 20.40 -6.38
C MET A 95 7.42 19.92 -4.92
N SER A 96 6.60 20.59 -4.11
CA SER A 96 6.44 20.29 -2.68
C SER A 96 5.85 18.90 -2.46
N ASN A 97 4.82 18.51 -3.22
CA ASN A 97 4.21 17.19 -3.14
C ASN A 97 5.19 16.08 -3.55
N MET A 98 5.98 16.31 -4.59
CA MET A 98 6.94 15.32 -5.08
C MET A 98 8.11 15.11 -4.12
N LEU A 99 8.63 16.18 -3.50
CA LEU A 99 9.62 16.05 -2.41
C LEU A 99 9.05 15.29 -1.22
N TYR A 100 7.77 15.49 -0.92
CA TYR A 100 7.10 14.77 0.14
C TYR A 100 6.98 13.28 -0.19
N ALA A 101 6.57 12.94 -1.41
CA ALA A 101 6.57 11.56 -1.91
C ALA A 101 7.97 10.94 -1.81
N LEU A 102 9.01 11.66 -2.23
CA LEU A 102 10.39 11.22 -2.13
C LEU A 102 10.83 10.97 -0.67
N SER A 103 10.41 11.82 0.26
CA SER A 103 10.70 11.63 1.69
C SER A 103 10.07 10.34 2.23
N ILE A 104 8.87 10.00 1.77
CA ILE A 104 8.17 8.76 2.15
C ILE A 104 8.85 7.56 1.49
N LEU A 105 9.22 7.66 0.20
CA LEU A 105 9.94 6.61 -0.52
C LEU A 105 11.22 6.23 0.22
N TYR A 106 12.03 7.21 0.62
CA TYR A 106 13.26 6.98 1.36
C TYR A 106 13.06 6.40 2.75
N LYS A 107 11.97 6.77 3.42
CA LYS A 107 11.64 6.27 4.76
C LYS A 107 11.09 4.85 4.72
N ALA A 108 10.12 4.59 3.84
CA ALA A 108 9.47 3.30 3.68
C ALA A 108 10.40 2.28 3.00
N LYS A 109 11.25 2.76 2.08
CA LYS A 109 12.13 1.95 1.23
C LYS A 109 11.38 0.91 0.41
N LEU A 110 10.13 1.17 0.06
CA LEU A 110 9.28 0.26 -0.72
C LEU A 110 9.07 0.83 -2.12
N PRO A 111 8.77 -0.03 -3.13
CA PRO A 111 8.33 0.46 -4.42
C PRO A 111 7.16 1.42 -4.25
N MET A 112 7.22 2.56 -4.94
CA MET A 112 6.21 3.61 -4.87
C MET A 112 5.57 3.80 -6.23
N LEU A 113 4.24 3.93 -6.23
CA LEU A 113 3.45 4.31 -7.39
C LEU A 113 2.79 5.68 -7.11
N LEU A 114 3.06 6.65 -7.98
CA LEU A 114 2.37 7.94 -7.97
C LEU A 114 1.02 7.81 -8.69
N ALA A 115 -0.08 8.01 -7.98
CA ALA A 115 -1.42 7.97 -8.55
C ALA A 115 -2.00 9.39 -8.64
N PHE A 116 -1.97 9.98 -9.83
CA PHE A 116 -2.61 11.27 -10.11
C PHE A 116 -4.12 11.08 -10.16
N ASN A 117 -4.81 11.39 -9.06
CA ASN A 117 -6.25 11.22 -8.94
C ASN A 117 -7.01 12.45 -9.43
N LYS A 118 -8.31 12.27 -9.69
CA LYS A 118 -9.25 13.31 -10.18
C LYS A 118 -8.90 13.80 -11.59
N THR A 119 -8.46 12.88 -12.45
CA THR A 119 -8.17 13.16 -13.86
C THR A 119 -9.40 13.61 -14.66
N ASP A 120 -10.60 13.30 -14.16
CA ASP A 120 -11.88 13.80 -14.67
C ASP A 120 -12.04 15.32 -14.51
N VAL A 121 -11.36 15.93 -13.54
CA VAL A 121 -11.38 17.39 -13.31
C VAL A 121 -10.21 18.08 -14.00
N THR A 122 -9.01 17.51 -13.93
CA THR A 122 -7.81 18.08 -14.52
C THR A 122 -6.91 16.97 -15.05
N PRO A 123 -6.55 16.99 -16.34
CA PRO A 123 -5.68 15.96 -16.91
C PRO A 123 -4.28 16.04 -16.30
N HIS A 124 -3.68 14.88 -16.02
CA HIS A 124 -2.37 14.76 -15.37
C HIS A 124 -1.17 14.94 -16.33
N GLN A 125 -1.40 15.29 -17.60
CA GLN A 125 -0.36 15.34 -18.63
C GLN A 125 0.74 16.35 -18.31
N PHE A 126 0.40 17.50 -17.71
CA PHE A 126 1.40 18.50 -17.28
C PHE A 126 2.38 17.92 -16.26
N ALA A 127 1.92 17.04 -15.36
CA ALA A 127 2.77 16.41 -14.36
C ALA A 127 3.69 15.38 -15.00
N VAL A 128 3.18 14.62 -15.97
CA VAL A 128 4.00 13.68 -16.76
C VAL A 128 5.08 14.43 -17.55
N GLU A 129 4.73 15.56 -18.15
CA GLU A 129 5.66 16.45 -18.82
C GLU A 129 6.73 16.97 -17.85
N TRP A 130 6.35 17.50 -16.68
CA TRP A 130 7.32 18.00 -15.70
C TRP A 130 8.23 16.92 -15.09
N MET A 131 7.77 15.67 -15.02
CA MET A 131 8.59 14.55 -14.55
C MET A 131 9.55 14.03 -15.63
N GLY A 132 9.18 14.12 -16.91
CA GLY A 132 9.98 13.63 -18.04
C GLY A 132 10.83 14.70 -18.73
N ASP A 133 10.40 15.97 -18.67
CA ASP A 133 11.07 17.15 -19.19
C ASP A 133 11.28 18.14 -18.04
N PHE A 134 12.50 18.07 -17.54
CA PHE A 134 12.97 18.88 -16.47
C PHE A 134 13.04 20.38 -16.80
N GLU A 135 13.42 20.70 -18.04
CA GLU A 135 13.60 22.08 -18.47
C GLU A 135 12.24 22.79 -18.54
N ALA A 136 11.22 22.06 -19.02
CA ALA A 136 9.83 22.51 -19.01
C ALA A 136 9.33 22.78 -17.57
N PHE A 137 9.69 21.93 -16.60
CA PHE A 137 9.33 22.16 -15.20
C PHE A 137 10.07 23.36 -14.59
N HIS A 138 11.35 23.52 -14.91
CA HIS A 138 12.15 24.65 -14.44
C HIS A 138 11.64 25.98 -15.01
N GLU A 139 11.28 26.03 -16.30
CA GLU A 139 10.66 27.21 -16.91
C GLU A 139 9.32 27.56 -16.25
N ALA A 140 8.49 26.54 -15.96
CA ALA A 140 7.22 26.74 -15.25
C ALA A 140 7.45 27.34 -13.86
N LEU A 141 8.45 26.88 -13.11
CA LEU A 141 8.82 27.42 -11.80
C LEU A 141 9.37 28.86 -11.86
N GLU A 142 10.20 29.18 -12.85
CA GLU A 142 10.71 30.55 -13.03
C GLU A 142 9.60 31.54 -13.40
N SER A 143 8.62 31.08 -14.19
CA SER A 143 7.47 31.89 -14.61
C SER A 143 6.51 32.26 -13.46
N ASP A 144 6.46 31.44 -12.41
CA ASP A 144 5.60 31.61 -11.23
C ASP A 144 6.06 32.78 -10.33
N GLY A 145 7.26 33.34 -10.58
CA GLY A 145 7.75 34.58 -9.96
C GLY A 145 8.01 34.50 -8.45
N SER A 146 7.87 33.32 -7.84
CA SER A 146 8.17 33.09 -6.43
C SER A 146 9.70 33.10 -6.22
N TYR A 147 10.15 33.71 -5.12
CA TYR A 147 11.56 33.97 -4.79
C TYR A 147 12.45 32.69 -4.63
N GLN A 148 11.94 31.50 -4.95
CA GLN A 148 12.63 30.21 -4.81
C GLN A 148 13.50 29.81 -6.00
N ALA A 149 13.68 30.64 -7.04
CA ALA A 149 14.35 30.26 -8.29
C ALA A 149 15.73 29.57 -8.14
N SER A 150 16.58 30.01 -7.19
CA SER A 150 17.91 29.41 -7.00
C SER A 150 17.89 28.06 -6.27
N LEU A 151 17.01 27.91 -5.28
CA LEU A 151 16.80 26.65 -4.56
C LEU A 151 16.10 25.62 -5.46
N SER A 152 15.08 26.07 -6.20
CA SER A 152 14.39 25.27 -7.21
C SER A 152 15.41 24.69 -8.18
N ARG A 153 16.28 25.48 -8.81
CA ARG A 153 17.27 24.94 -9.77
C ARG A 153 18.15 23.81 -9.22
N SER A 154 18.58 23.91 -7.96
CA SER A 154 19.45 22.89 -7.34
C SER A 154 18.67 21.63 -6.95
N MET A 155 17.44 21.79 -6.46
CA MET A 155 16.56 20.67 -6.12
C MET A 155 16.04 19.97 -7.37
N CYS A 156 15.78 20.74 -8.40
CA CYS A 156 15.22 20.30 -9.65
C CYS A 156 16.19 19.25 -10.31
N LEU A 157 17.52 19.46 -10.35
CA LEU A 157 18.47 18.44 -10.82
C LEU A 157 18.43 17.12 -10.02
N VAL A 158 18.25 17.23 -8.70
CA VAL A 158 18.14 16.05 -7.83
C VAL A 158 16.85 15.31 -8.15
N LEU A 159 15.76 16.05 -8.38
CA LEU A 159 14.44 15.51 -8.69
C LEU A 159 14.38 14.81 -10.04
N GLU A 160 15.16 15.23 -11.05
CA GLU A 160 15.23 14.59 -12.37
C GLU A 160 15.59 13.10 -12.28
N GLU A 161 16.68 12.77 -11.57
CA GLU A 161 17.12 11.38 -11.39
C GLU A 161 16.02 10.55 -10.70
N PHE A 162 15.32 11.13 -9.73
CA PHE A 162 14.24 10.43 -9.02
C PHE A 162 12.98 10.25 -9.85
N TYR A 163 12.59 11.28 -10.62
CA TYR A 163 11.37 11.26 -11.42
C TYR A 163 11.47 10.26 -12.56
N SER A 164 12.65 10.11 -13.15
CA SER A 164 12.89 9.12 -14.22
C SER A 164 12.62 7.67 -13.77
N GLY A 165 12.76 7.37 -12.48
CA GLY A 165 12.52 6.04 -11.90
C GLY A 165 11.14 5.85 -11.28
N LEU A 166 10.36 6.92 -11.08
CA LEU A 166 9.08 6.85 -10.38
C LEU A 166 7.96 6.38 -11.34
N LYS A 167 7.37 5.24 -11.02
CA LYS A 167 6.16 4.78 -11.72
C LYS A 167 5.00 5.71 -11.39
N HIS A 168 4.24 6.09 -12.41
CA HIS A 168 3.11 6.99 -12.25
C HIS A 168 1.93 6.60 -13.15
N VAL A 169 0.72 6.93 -12.71
CA VAL A 169 -0.52 6.67 -13.44
C VAL A 169 -1.57 7.74 -13.13
N GLY A 170 -2.35 8.12 -14.15
CA GLY A 170 -3.54 8.95 -13.97
C GLY A 170 -4.79 8.11 -13.76
N VAL A 171 -5.57 8.44 -12.73
CA VAL A 171 -6.82 7.75 -12.39
C VAL A 171 -7.93 8.72 -12.05
N SER A 172 -9.17 8.29 -12.20
CA SER A 172 -10.33 8.94 -11.57
C SER A 172 -11.03 7.94 -10.68
N ALA A 173 -10.98 8.17 -9.37
CA ALA A 173 -11.72 7.36 -8.41
C ALA A 173 -13.25 7.47 -8.57
N VAL A 174 -13.76 8.48 -9.29
CA VAL A 174 -15.20 8.70 -9.50
C VAL A 174 -15.69 7.98 -10.76
N THR A 175 -14.98 8.14 -11.87
CA THR A 175 -15.39 7.56 -13.16
C THR A 175 -14.85 6.15 -13.38
N GLY A 176 -13.80 5.75 -12.64
CA GLY A 176 -13.06 4.51 -12.84
C GLY A 176 -12.05 4.57 -13.99
N GLU A 177 -11.87 5.73 -14.62
CA GLU A 177 -10.86 5.92 -15.67
C GLU A 177 -9.45 5.64 -15.14
N GLY A 178 -8.65 4.94 -15.94
CA GLY A 178 -7.25 4.64 -15.63
C GLY A 178 -7.02 3.49 -14.65
N LEU A 179 -8.07 2.85 -14.11
CA LEU A 179 -7.93 1.76 -13.14
C LEU A 179 -7.18 0.54 -13.69
N ASP A 180 -7.41 0.15 -14.95
CA ASP A 180 -6.69 -0.97 -15.56
C ASP A 180 -5.18 -0.70 -15.62
N GLY A 181 -4.80 0.54 -15.98
CA GLY A 181 -3.42 0.98 -15.99
C GLY A 181 -2.83 1.05 -14.57
N PHE A 182 -3.65 1.41 -13.57
CA PHE A 182 -3.23 1.43 -12.18
C PHE A 182 -2.87 0.04 -11.68
N PHE A 183 -3.70 -0.97 -11.90
CA PHE A 183 -3.38 -2.34 -11.48
C PHE A 183 -2.16 -2.91 -12.21
N ALA A 184 -2.03 -2.65 -13.52
CA ALA A 184 -0.83 -3.03 -14.25
C ALA A 184 0.45 -2.37 -13.70
N ALA A 185 0.37 -1.10 -13.28
CA ALA A 185 1.48 -0.40 -12.65
C ALA A 185 1.78 -0.93 -11.23
N VAL A 186 0.76 -1.33 -10.47
CA VAL A 186 0.92 -2.01 -9.18
C VAL A 186 1.64 -3.34 -9.36
N ASP A 187 1.27 -4.16 -10.35
CA ASP A 187 1.94 -5.43 -10.62
C ASP A 187 3.41 -5.22 -11.00
N ALA A 188 3.68 -4.24 -11.86
CA ALA A 188 5.05 -3.87 -12.22
C ALA A 188 5.87 -3.33 -11.03
N ALA A 189 5.23 -2.66 -10.07
CA ALA A 189 5.87 -2.24 -8.82
C ALA A 189 6.05 -3.41 -7.84
N ALA A 190 5.15 -4.39 -7.85
CA ALA A 190 5.28 -5.60 -7.05
C ALA A 190 6.43 -6.49 -7.53
N GLU A 191 6.70 -6.56 -8.83
CA GLU A 191 7.91 -7.21 -9.36
C GLU A 191 9.19 -6.55 -8.81
N GLU A 192 9.23 -5.22 -8.78
CA GLU A 192 10.36 -4.45 -8.22
C GLU A 192 10.61 -4.76 -6.74
N TYR A 193 9.54 -5.03 -5.97
CA TYR A 193 9.65 -5.46 -4.59
C TYR A 193 10.45 -6.77 -4.48
N TRP A 194 10.20 -7.75 -5.36
CA TRP A 194 10.91 -9.03 -5.33
C TRP A 194 12.35 -8.93 -5.81
N THR A 195 12.62 -8.09 -6.81
CA THR A 195 13.96 -7.98 -7.40
C THR A 195 14.90 -7.09 -6.59
N THR A 196 14.37 -6.05 -5.95
CA THR A 196 15.19 -4.99 -5.34
C THR A 196 15.03 -4.98 -3.83
N TYR A 197 13.79 -4.88 -3.33
CA TYR A 197 13.54 -4.71 -1.89
C TYR A 197 13.84 -5.97 -1.09
N ARG A 198 13.38 -7.15 -1.55
CA ARG A 198 13.55 -8.41 -0.83
C ARG A 198 15.02 -8.78 -0.59
N PRO A 199 15.91 -8.70 -1.59
CA PRO A 199 17.33 -8.93 -1.37
C PRO A 199 17.96 -7.95 -0.38
N GLU A 200 17.59 -6.66 -0.43
CA GLU A 200 18.06 -5.68 0.55
C GLU A 200 17.60 -5.98 1.97
N LEU A 201 16.34 -6.41 2.12
CA LEU A 201 15.77 -6.79 3.41
C LEU A 201 16.52 -8.00 3.99
N GLU A 202 16.74 -9.04 3.19
CA GLU A 202 17.47 -10.25 3.59
C GLU A 202 18.91 -9.93 4.00
N LYS A 203 19.61 -9.09 3.21
CA LYS A 203 20.95 -8.61 3.54
C LYS A 203 20.99 -7.91 4.89
N ARG A 204 20.04 -7.01 5.17
CA ARG A 204 19.94 -6.30 6.46
C ARG A 204 19.65 -7.24 7.63
N ILE A 205 18.84 -8.28 7.40
CA ILE A 205 18.56 -9.31 8.42
C ILE A 205 19.83 -10.08 8.72
N GLU A 206 20.59 -10.47 7.70
CA GLU A 206 21.84 -11.23 7.88
C GLU A 206 22.92 -10.39 8.59
N GLU A 207 23.12 -9.14 8.18
CA GLU A 207 24.03 -8.20 8.86
C GLU A 207 23.69 -8.06 10.35
N LYS A 208 22.39 -7.90 10.68
CA LYS A 208 21.94 -7.83 12.08
C LYS A 208 22.17 -9.13 12.85
N LYS A 209 21.95 -10.29 12.22
CA LYS A 209 22.23 -11.59 12.85
C LYS A 209 23.72 -11.76 13.14
N GLU A 210 24.58 -11.39 12.19
CA GLU A 210 26.02 -11.44 12.38
C GLU A 210 26.48 -10.52 13.51
N GLU A 211 25.95 -9.30 13.58
CA GLU A 211 26.25 -8.35 14.66
C GLU A 211 25.82 -8.90 16.03
N GLN A 212 24.61 -9.48 16.11
CA GLN A 212 24.13 -10.10 17.34
C GLN A 212 24.98 -11.31 17.74
N ALA A 213 25.37 -12.17 16.79
CA ALA A 213 26.24 -13.32 17.07
C ALA A 213 27.62 -12.86 17.56
N LYS A 214 28.20 -11.82 16.92
CA LYS A 214 29.47 -11.21 17.35
C LYS A 214 29.34 -10.60 18.75
N ALA A 215 28.22 -9.95 19.07
CA ALA A 215 27.97 -9.39 20.40
C ALA A 215 27.85 -10.49 21.47
N GLN A 216 27.08 -11.55 21.20
CA GLN A 216 26.93 -12.70 22.08
C GLN A 216 28.26 -13.42 22.33
N GLN A 217 29.09 -13.61 21.29
CA GLN A 217 30.42 -14.21 21.44
C GLN A 217 31.32 -13.38 22.36
N ARG A 218 31.37 -12.06 22.16
CA ARG A 218 32.15 -11.15 23.04
C ARG A 218 31.67 -11.20 24.49
N GLU A 219 30.37 -11.29 24.70
CA GLU A 219 29.79 -11.39 26.04
C GLU A 219 30.13 -12.72 26.72
N VAL A 220 30.02 -13.84 26.00
CA VAL A 220 30.44 -15.16 26.49
C VAL A 220 31.94 -15.20 26.80
N GLU A 221 32.79 -14.61 25.96
CA GLU A 221 34.24 -14.52 26.22
C GLU A 221 34.55 -13.70 27.46
N ARG A 222 33.88 -12.55 27.64
CA ARG A 222 34.02 -11.72 28.84
C ARG A 222 33.62 -12.48 30.10
N LEU A 223 32.47 -13.16 30.09
CA LEU A 223 32.00 -13.95 31.23
C LEU A 223 32.97 -15.09 31.57
N LYS A 224 33.49 -15.79 30.57
CA LYS A 224 34.51 -16.85 30.78
C LYS A 224 35.77 -16.31 31.45
N LYS A 225 36.22 -15.11 31.06
CA LYS A 225 37.37 -14.44 31.67
C LYS A 225 37.09 -14.10 33.13
N ASP A 226 35.96 -13.45 33.41
CA ASP A 226 35.57 -13.05 34.77
C ASP A 226 35.45 -14.28 35.71
N LEU A 227 34.82 -15.37 35.24
CA LEU A 227 34.74 -16.65 35.97
C LEU A 227 36.12 -17.26 36.26
N SER A 228 37.05 -17.16 35.31
CA SER A 228 38.42 -17.67 35.49
C SER A 228 39.23 -16.85 36.49
N ASP A 229 39.02 -15.52 36.49
CA ASP A 229 39.68 -14.60 37.42
C ASP A 229 39.11 -14.75 38.84
N ASP A 230 37.80 -14.94 38.99
CA ASP A 230 37.16 -15.25 40.29
C ASP A 230 37.63 -16.59 40.84
N ARG A 231 37.74 -17.63 40.00
CA ARG A 231 38.26 -18.94 40.43
C ARG A 231 39.73 -18.85 40.86
N ARG A 232 40.55 -18.01 40.20
CA ARG A 232 41.92 -17.71 40.64
C ARG A 232 41.96 -16.98 41.98
N ARG A 233 41.09 -15.98 42.19
CA ARG A 233 40.97 -15.25 43.47
C ARG A 233 40.54 -16.17 44.61
N ALA A 234 39.56 -17.04 44.39
CA ALA A 234 39.11 -18.02 45.38
C ALA A 234 40.19 -19.07 45.72
N GLY A 235 40.97 -19.51 44.73
CA GLY A 235 42.08 -20.45 44.94
C GLY A 235 43.29 -19.84 45.66
N ALA A 236 43.57 -18.55 45.44
CA ALA A 236 44.65 -17.83 46.14
C ALA A 236 44.31 -17.59 47.63
N GLY A 237 43.05 -17.32 47.96
CA GLY A 237 42.61 -17.13 49.36
C GLY A 237 42.60 -18.41 50.19
N ALA A 238 42.61 -19.60 49.58
CA ALA A 238 42.65 -20.89 50.27
C ALA A 238 44.08 -21.43 50.51
N ALA A 239 45.11 -20.77 49.97
CA ALA A 239 46.51 -21.15 50.13
C ALA A 239 47.28 -20.30 51.16
N GLU A 240 46.63 -19.29 51.75
CA GLU A 240 47.18 -18.39 52.79
C GLU A 240 46.71 -18.72 54.22
N GLU A 241 45.98 -19.83 54.42
CA GLU A 241 45.55 -20.35 55.73
C GLU A 241 46.25 -21.68 56.06
#